data_AF-A0A484MS16-F1
#
_entry.id   AF-A0A484MS16-F1
#
_cell.length_a   1.000
_cell.length_b   1.000
_cell.length_c   1.000
_cell.angle_alpha   90.00
_cell.angle_beta   90.00
_cell.angle_gamma   90.00
#
_symmetry.space_group_name_H-M   'P 1'
#
loop_
_entity.id
_entity.type
_entity.pdbx_description
1 polymer ?
#
loop_
_entity_poly.entity_id
_entity_poly.type
_entity_poly.pdbx_seq_one_letter_code
_entity_poly.pdbx_strand_id
1 'polypeptide(L)'
;MHQLFPPSSNDTMHSVVSKFLQSSDSRLRTAAVWALVNLTFPTSSPGTSARVVKLHNNGILSQLKNMVNDPCLDVKLRARTIIGQPMTCGDGSA
;
A
#
# COMPACT_ATOMS: atom_id res chain seq x y z
N MET A 1 19.80 -10.44 -10.84
CA MET A 1 18.53 -9.71 -10.70
C MET A 1 18.69 -8.34 -11.35
N HIS A 2 18.00 -8.06 -12.44
CA HIS A 2 17.90 -6.69 -12.95
C HIS A 2 16.92 -5.93 -12.06
N GLN A 3 17.36 -4.87 -11.39
CA GLN A 3 16.44 -4.02 -10.65
C GLN A 3 15.56 -3.25 -11.64
N LEU A 4 14.24 -3.40 -11.50
CA LEU A 4 13.24 -2.70 -12.32
C LEU A 4 13.29 -1.18 -12.15
N PHE A 5 13.81 -0.72 -11.02
CA PHE A 5 14.00 0.69 -10.70
C PHE A 5 15.44 0.90 -10.27
N PRO A 6 16.10 1.98 -10.73
CA PRO A 6 17.45 2.30 -10.28
C PRO A 6 17.45 2.52 -8.76
N PRO A 7 18.51 2.10 -8.05
CA PRO A 7 18.67 2.37 -6.63
C PRO A 7 18.69 3.90 -6.43
N SER A 8 17.79 4.44 -5.60
CA SER A 8 17.69 5.89 -5.40
C SER A 8 18.72 6.37 -4.37
N SER A 9 19.48 7.39 -4.72
CA SER A 9 20.64 7.90 -3.97
C SER A 9 20.33 9.00 -2.94
N ASN A 10 19.08 9.20 -2.52
CA ASN A 10 18.68 10.35 -1.70
C ASN A 10 17.68 10.02 -0.57
N ASP A 11 17.96 10.59 0.61
CA ASP A 11 17.28 10.43 1.93
C ASP A 11 15.79 10.82 1.99
N THR A 12 15.17 11.14 0.86
CA THR A 12 13.72 11.28 0.74
C THR A 12 13.21 10.17 -0.15
N MET A 13 13.34 8.92 0.32
CA MET A 13 12.77 7.76 -0.36
C MET A 13 11.24 7.85 -0.36
N HIS A 14 10.66 8.63 -1.27
CA HIS A 14 9.31 8.37 -1.73
C HIS A 14 9.35 7.00 -2.41
N SER A 15 8.88 5.98 -1.70
CA SER A 15 8.71 4.63 -2.26
C SER A 15 8.10 4.74 -3.65
N VAL A 16 8.57 3.91 -4.60
CA VAL A 16 7.97 3.80 -5.94
C VAL A 16 6.45 3.66 -5.85
N VAL A 17 5.97 2.97 -4.80
CA VAL A 17 4.56 2.86 -4.47
C VAL A 17 3.94 4.24 -4.20
N SER A 18 4.51 5.05 -3.31
CA SER A 18 4.03 6.41 -3.02
C SER A 18 3.95 7.29 -4.27
N LYS A 19 4.94 7.17 -5.17
CA LYS A 19 4.95 7.86 -6.47
C LYS A 19 3.78 7.43 -7.35
N PHE A 20 3.48 6.13 -7.44
CA PHE A 20 2.36 5.65 -8.24
C PHE A 20 1.00 5.96 -7.62
N LEU A 21 0.87 5.92 -6.30
CA LEU A 21 -0.35 6.33 -5.60
C LEU A 21 -0.67 7.83 -5.78
N GLN A 22 0.33 8.67 -6.05
CA GLN A 22 0.19 10.10 -6.37
C GLN A 22 0.13 10.42 -7.87
N SER A 23 0.21 9.41 -8.75
CA SER A 23 0.23 9.66 -10.20
C SER A 23 -1.07 10.30 -10.67
N SER A 24 -0.99 11.20 -11.66
CA SER A 24 -2.18 11.70 -12.36
C SER A 24 -2.87 10.60 -13.18
N ASP A 25 -2.15 9.56 -13.61
CA ASP A 25 -2.71 8.41 -14.30
C ASP A 25 -3.45 7.47 -13.33
N SER A 26 -4.77 7.40 -13.48
CA SER A 26 -5.62 6.54 -12.66
C SER A 26 -5.27 5.04 -12.75
N ARG A 27 -4.68 4.58 -13.87
CA ARG A 27 -4.24 3.19 -14.05
C ARG A 27 -3.05 2.87 -13.14
N LEU A 28 -2.11 3.81 -13.00
CA LEU A 28 -0.97 3.67 -12.10
C LEU A 28 -1.42 3.66 -10.64
N ARG A 29 -2.36 4.54 -10.26
CA ARG A 29 -2.96 4.52 -8.93
C ARG A 29 -3.67 3.20 -8.65
N THR A 30 -4.47 2.72 -9.60
CA THR A 30 -5.21 1.45 -9.47
C THR A 30 -4.26 0.26 -9.29
N ALA A 31 -3.24 0.15 -10.15
CA ALA A 31 -2.26 -0.92 -10.06
C ALA A 31 -1.49 -0.89 -8.72
N ALA A 32 -1.13 0.30 -8.24
CA ALA A 32 -0.46 0.46 -6.94
C ALA A 32 -1.35 0.03 -5.77
N VAL A 33 -2.61 0.47 -5.73
CA VAL A 33 -3.56 0.06 -4.68
C VAL A 33 -3.81 -1.44 -4.74
N TRP A 34 -3.94 -2.02 -5.93
CA TRP A 34 -4.15 -3.47 -6.07
C TRP A 34 -2.93 -4.29 -5.62
N ALA A 35 -1.72 -3.84 -5.93
CA ALA A 35 -0.51 -4.46 -5.41
C ALA A 35 -0.48 -4.44 -3.87
N LEU A 36 -0.92 -3.34 -3.26
CA LEU A 36 -1.03 -3.23 -1.80
C LEU A 36 -2.07 -4.21 -1.23
N VAL A 37 -3.24 -4.35 -1.86
CA VAL A 37 -4.25 -5.37 -1.48
C VAL A 37 -3.58 -6.75 -1.43
N ASN A 38 -2.88 -7.13 -2.50
CA ASN A 38 -2.26 -8.45 -2.61
C ASN A 38 -1.12 -8.67 -1.61
N LEU A 39 -0.48 -7.60 -1.14
CA LEU A 39 0.55 -7.70 -0.09
C LEU A 39 -0.03 -7.84 1.32
N THR A 40 -1.23 -7.30 1.55
CA THR A 40 -1.85 -7.24 2.88
C THR A 40 -3.01 -8.22 3.08
N PHE A 41 -3.44 -8.92 2.03
CA PHE A 41 -4.55 -9.87 2.07
C PHE A 41 -4.16 -11.22 1.45
N PRO A 42 -4.58 -12.36 2.03
CA PRO A 42 -5.32 -12.49 3.29
C PRO A 42 -4.44 -12.22 4.52
N THR A 43 -5.03 -11.70 5.60
CA THR A 43 -4.32 -11.36 6.85
C THR A 43 -3.66 -12.56 7.52
N SER A 44 -4.17 -13.78 7.24
CA SER A 44 -3.62 -15.05 7.70
C SER A 44 -2.34 -15.49 6.99
N SER A 45 -1.94 -14.84 5.89
CA SER A 45 -0.71 -15.22 5.18
C SER A 45 0.53 -14.88 6.04
N PRO A 46 1.55 -15.76 6.07
CA PRO A 46 2.81 -15.49 6.76
C PRO A 46 3.45 -14.16 6.32
N GLY A 47 3.97 -13.42 7.30
CA GLY A 47 4.64 -12.13 7.10
C GLY A 47 3.72 -10.97 6.74
N THR A 48 2.39 -11.16 6.69
CA THR A 48 1.45 -10.07 6.38
C THR A 48 1.51 -8.95 7.41
N SER A 49 1.52 -9.27 8.70
CA SER A 49 1.66 -8.29 9.78
C SER A 49 2.94 -7.45 9.64
N ALA A 50 4.07 -8.08 9.36
CA ALA A 50 5.35 -7.39 9.14
C ALA A 50 5.31 -6.46 7.91
N ARG A 51 4.61 -6.86 6.83
CA ARG A 51 4.40 -6.00 5.66
C ARG A 51 3.50 -4.81 6.00
N VAL A 52 2.41 -5.03 6.72
CA VAL A 52 1.50 -3.95 7.17
C VAL A 52 2.24 -2.94 8.04
N VAL A 53 3.03 -3.39 9.01
CA VAL A 53 3.85 -2.50 9.87
C VAL A 53 4.84 -1.68 9.02
N LYS A 54 5.53 -2.31 8.05
CA LYS A 54 6.44 -1.58 7.15
C LYS A 54 5.69 -0.53 6.32
N LEU A 55 4.53 -0.87 5.75
CA LEU A 55 3.71 0.08 4.98
C LEU A 55 3.21 1.24 5.85
N HIS A 56 2.81 0.96 7.08
CA HIS A 56 2.39 1.97 8.05
C HIS A 56 3.54 2.94 8.38
N ASN A 57 4.72 2.41 8.73
CA ASN A 57 5.88 3.23 9.09
C ASN A 57 6.40 4.10 7.94
N ASN A 58 6.09 3.73 6.69
CA ASN A 58 6.41 4.53 5.50
C ASN A 58 5.27 5.48 5.08
N GLY A 59 4.23 5.67 5.91
CA GLY A 59 3.13 6.59 5.61
C GLY A 59 2.22 6.16 4.46
N ILE A 60 2.33 4.92 3.97
CA ILE A 60 1.52 4.44 2.84
C ILE A 60 0.07 4.26 3.28
N LEU A 61 -0.17 3.85 4.53
CA LEU A 61 -1.53 3.67 5.04
C LEU A 61 -2.30 4.99 5.15
N SER A 62 -1.65 6.09 5.54
CA SER A 62 -2.30 7.41 5.57
C SER A 62 -2.60 7.92 4.17
N GLN A 63 -1.70 7.70 3.21
CA GLN A 63 -1.97 7.98 1.80
C GLN A 63 -3.19 7.21 1.29
N LEU A 64 -3.29 5.92 1.64
CA LEU A 64 -4.41 5.07 1.24
C LEU A 64 -5.75 5.54 1.83
N LYS A 65 -5.75 6.03 3.08
CA LYS A 65 -6.93 6.65 3.71
C LYS A 65 -7.48 7.82 2.90
N ASN A 66 -6.63 8.59 2.24
CA ASN A 66 -7.08 9.70 1.37
C ASN A 66 -7.64 9.19 0.04
N MET A 67 -7.22 8.02 -0.45
CA MET A 67 -7.66 7.45 -1.73
C MET A 67 -9.11 6.95 -1.74
N VAL A 68 -9.76 6.85 -0.58
CA VAL A 68 -11.22 6.59 -0.53
C VAL A 68 -12.05 7.70 -1.17
N ASN A 69 -11.44 8.86 -1.39
CA ASN A 69 -12.03 10.00 -2.08
C ASN A 69 -11.48 10.18 -3.51
N ASP A 70 -10.74 9.21 -4.06
CA ASP A 70 -10.18 9.32 -5.41
C ASP A 70 -11.30 9.53 -6.45
N PRO A 71 -11.08 10.38 -7.47
CA PRO A 71 -12.04 10.57 -8.55
C PRO A 71 -12.26 9.28 -9.37
N CYS A 72 -11.28 8.38 -9.42
CA CYS A 72 -11.43 7.08 -10.06
C CYS A 72 -12.17 6.11 -9.12
N LEU A 73 -13.31 5.59 -9.59
CA LEU A 73 -14.13 4.63 -8.83
C LEU A 73 -13.36 3.35 -8.47
N ASP A 74 -12.49 2.90 -9.37
CA ASP A 74 -11.77 1.64 -9.23
C ASP A 74 -10.69 1.70 -8.13
N VAL A 75 -10.03 2.85 -8.03
CA VAL A 75 -9.10 3.19 -6.95
C VAL A 75 -9.85 3.28 -5.63
N LYS A 76 -10.96 4.02 -5.61
CA LYS A 76 -11.80 4.23 -4.43
C LYS A 76 -12.30 2.92 -3.84
N LEU A 77 -12.81 2.02 -4.68
CA LEU A 77 -13.34 0.73 -4.23
C LEU A 77 -12.24 -0.11 -3.57
N ARG A 78 -11.07 -0.22 -4.19
CA ARG A 78 -9.95 -1.01 -3.64
C ARG A 78 -9.34 -0.39 -2.39
N ALA A 79 -9.25 0.94 -2.32
CA ALA A 79 -8.78 1.63 -1.12
C ALA A 79 -9.69 1.32 0.08
N ARG A 80 -11.01 1.31 -0.13
CA ARG A 80 -11.99 0.89 0.88
C ARG A 80 -11.83 -0.56 1.29
N THR A 81 -11.50 -1.45 0.35
CA THR A 81 -11.22 -2.87 0.69
C THR A 81 -10.11 -2.97 1.72
N ILE A 82 -8.98 -2.29 1.50
CA ILE A 82 -7.82 -2.36 2.42
C ILE A 82 -8.14 -1.75 3.79
N ILE A 83 -8.84 -0.61 3.83
CA ILE A 83 -9.16 0.08 5.10
C ILE A 83 -10.25 -0.64 5.88
N GLY A 84 -11.22 -1.23 5.17
CA GLY A 84 -12.31 -2.01 5.75
C GLY A 84 -11.89 -3.41 6.19
N GLN A 85 -10.68 -3.86 5.84
CA GLN A 85 -10.14 -5.08 6.45
C GLN A 85 -9.91 -4.84 7.94
N PRO A 86 -10.39 -5.74 8.82
CA PRO A 86 -9.99 -5.70 10.21
C PRO A 86 -8.48 -5.95 10.26
N MET A 87 -7.71 -4.87 10.47
CA MET A 87 -6.27 -4.96 10.73
C MET A 87 -6.10 -5.55 12.13
N THR A 88 -6.35 -6.84 12.30
CA THR A 88 -6.01 -7.56 13.51
C THR A 88 -4.49 -7.75 13.49
N CYS A 89 -3.77 -6.77 14.02
CA CYS A 89 -2.44 -7.02 14.53
C CYS A 89 -2.64 -8.02 15.67
N GLY A 90 -2.29 -9.29 15.44
CA GLY A 90 -2.29 -10.26 16.53
C GLY A 90 -1.27 -9.80 17.54
N ASP A 91 -1.73 -9.34 18.71
CA ASP A 91 -0.91 -9.25 19.90
C ASP A 91 -0.49 -10.68 20.25
N GLY A 92 0.68 -11.05 19.75
CA GLY A 92 1.37 -12.27 20.17
C GLY A 92 1.90 -12.07 21.58
N SER A 93 1.02 -12.20 22.57
CA SER A 93 1.44 -12.57 23.92
C SER A 93 1.68 -14.08 23.94
N ALA A 94 2.94 -14.46 23.96
CA ALA A 94 3.42 -15.73 24.50
C ALA A 94 4.19 -15.42 25.78
#